data_AF-A0A7C0X2X2-F1
#
_entry.id   AF-A0A7C0X2X2-F1
#
_cell.length_a   1.000
_cell.length_b   1.000
_cell.length_c   1.000
_cell.angle_alpha   90.00
_cell.angle_beta   90.00
_cell.angle_gamma   90.00
#
_symmetry.space_group_name_H-M   'P 1'
#
loop_
_entity.id
_entity.type
_entity.pdbx_description
1 polymer ?
#
loop_
_entity_poly.entity_id
_entity_poly.type
_entity_poly.pdbx_seq_one_letter_code
_entity_poly.pdbx_strand_id
1 'polypeptide(L)'
;MSVDGKISTYERVQVRISGDEDFRRVDELKCNVDAIMVGVGTILADDPSLTVKSGRCKNPVRVVADSRARTPLDAQILHKGEGKRVILVSENAPLERINALSEYAEIIIAGSTRVDLRA
;
A
#
# COMPACT_ATOMS: atom_id res chain seq x y z
N MET A 1 -2.64 -11.61 13.45
CA MET A 1 -3.67 -10.89 14.23
C MET A 1 -3.56 -11.32 15.68
N SER A 2 -4.05 -10.53 16.63
CA SER A 2 -4.16 -10.94 18.05
C SER A 2 -5.12 -12.13 18.18
N VAL A 3 -5.11 -12.79 19.36
CA VAL A 3 -5.95 -13.96 19.62
C VAL A 3 -7.45 -13.66 19.48
N ASP A 4 -7.87 -12.42 19.73
CA ASP A 4 -9.24 -11.93 19.60
C ASP A 4 -9.53 -11.27 18.23
N GLY A 5 -8.65 -11.45 17.24
CA GLY A 5 -8.91 -11.09 15.85
C GLY A 5 -8.60 -9.63 15.48
N LYS A 6 -7.76 -8.93 16.24
CA LYS A 6 -7.39 -7.52 15.97
C LYS A 6 -6.06 -7.41 15.26
N ILE A 7 -5.93 -6.38 14.43
CA ILE A 7 -4.70 -6.04 13.71
C ILE A 7 -4.07 -4.71 14.17
N SER A 8 -4.81 -3.93 14.96
CA SER A 8 -4.39 -2.67 15.57
C SER A 8 -5.25 -2.37 16.81
N THR A 9 -4.88 -1.34 17.57
CA THR A 9 -5.69 -0.84 18.71
C THR A 9 -6.92 -0.09 18.23
N TYR A 10 -7.83 0.26 19.15
CA TYR A 10 -9.01 1.10 18.82
C TYR A 10 -8.60 2.50 18.31
N GLU A 11 -7.43 2.99 18.75
CA GLU A 11 -6.82 4.26 18.31
C GLU A 11 -6.16 4.15 16.93
N ARG A 12 -6.24 2.97 16.29
CA ARG A 12 -5.58 2.65 15.01
C ARG A 12 -4.06 2.78 15.06
N VAL A 13 -3.48 2.50 16.22
CA VAL A 13 -2.02 2.45 16.37
C VAL A 13 -1.55 1.02 16.15
N GLN A 14 -0.45 0.89 15.41
CA GLN A 14 0.20 -0.40 15.19
C GLN A 14 0.80 -0.92 16.49
N VAL A 15 0.51 -2.18 16.81
CA VAL A 15 1.13 -2.92 17.91
C VAL A 15 1.93 -4.08 17.36
N ARG A 16 3.03 -4.43 18.02
CA ARG A 16 3.85 -5.57 17.62
C ARG A 16 3.11 -6.86 17.95
N ILE A 17 2.45 -7.43 16.96
CA ILE A 17 1.78 -8.74 17.03
C ILE A 17 2.74 -9.86 16.62
N SER A 18 3.51 -9.63 15.54
CA SER A 18 4.40 -10.61 14.94
C SER A 18 5.81 -10.60 15.56
N GLY A 19 6.42 -11.78 15.64
CA GLY A 19 7.83 -11.97 15.99
C GLY A 19 8.76 -11.90 14.78
N ASP A 20 10.07 -12.03 15.01
CA ASP A 20 11.09 -11.88 13.97
C ASP A 20 11.00 -12.97 12.87
N GLU A 21 10.62 -14.19 13.25
CA GLU A 21 10.42 -15.28 12.29
C GLU A 21 9.29 -14.97 11.31
N ASP A 22 8.18 -14.42 11.79
CA ASP A 22 7.06 -14.04 10.94
C ASP A 22 7.42 -12.84 10.05
N PHE A 23 8.21 -11.88 10.54
CA PHE A 23 8.72 -10.80 9.70
C PHE A 23 9.63 -11.30 8.57
N ARG A 24 10.50 -12.29 8.83
CA ARG A 24 11.31 -12.92 7.78
C ARG A 24 10.43 -13.65 6.77
N ARG A 25 9.45 -14.42 7.25
CA ARG A 25 8.49 -15.14 6.40
C ARG A 25 7.72 -14.19 5.48
N VAL A 26 7.23 -13.06 6.00
CA VAL A 26 6.55 -12.04 5.18
C VAL A 26 7.52 -11.43 4.17
N ASP A 27 8.76 -11.14 4.56
CA ASP A 27 9.76 -10.60 3.65
C ASP A 27 10.07 -11.56 2.48
N GLU A 28 10.19 -12.86 2.77
CA GLU A 28 10.34 -13.90 1.75
C GLU A 28 9.10 -14.00 0.85
N LEU A 29 7.88 -13.88 1.40
CA LEU A 29 6.67 -13.85 0.58
C LEU A 29 6.68 -12.67 -0.39
N LYS A 30 7.17 -11.49 0.01
CA LYS A 30 7.28 -10.34 -0.90
C LYS A 30 8.22 -10.61 -2.07
N CYS A 31 9.22 -11.48 -1.91
CA CYS A 31 10.09 -11.89 -3.00
C CYS A 31 9.43 -12.84 -4.02
N ASN A 32 8.33 -13.48 -3.64
CA ASN A 32 7.69 -14.54 -4.43
C ASN A 32 6.36 -14.11 -5.05
N VAL A 33 6.03 -12.81 -5.01
CA VAL A 33 4.80 -12.26 -5.58
C VAL A 33 5.12 -11.17 -6.60
N ASP A 34 4.22 -10.98 -7.54
CA ASP A 34 4.35 -9.90 -8.52
C ASP A 34 3.93 -8.55 -7.94
N ALA A 35 2.98 -8.55 -7.01
CA ALA A 35 2.42 -7.32 -6.44
C ALA A 35 2.01 -7.47 -4.97
N ILE A 36 2.07 -6.34 -4.24
CA ILE A 36 1.52 -6.16 -2.89
C ILE A 36 0.48 -5.04 -2.97
N MET A 37 -0.69 -5.28 -2.40
CA MET A 37 -1.76 -4.29 -2.32
C MET A 37 -2.08 -3.91 -0.88
N VAL A 38 -2.30 -2.60 -0.65
CA VAL A 38 -2.87 -2.07 0.60
C VAL A 38 -3.96 -1.05 0.30
N GLY A 39 -4.85 -0.81 1.27
CA GLY A 39 -5.77 0.32 1.20
C GLY A 39 -5.12 1.61 1.67
N VAL A 40 -5.63 2.76 1.20
CA VAL A 40 -5.13 4.08 1.61
C VAL A 40 -5.22 4.31 3.13
N GLY A 41 -6.14 3.66 3.83
CA GLY A 41 -6.24 3.75 5.29
C GLY A 41 -4.97 3.30 6.00
N THR A 42 -4.30 2.26 5.50
CA THR A 42 -3.01 1.77 6.01
C THR A 42 -1.88 2.75 5.68
N ILE A 43 -1.90 3.36 4.49
CA ILE A 43 -0.90 4.39 4.15
C ILE A 43 -0.99 5.58 5.10
N LEU A 44 -2.20 6.06 5.37
CA LEU A 44 -2.42 7.20 6.25
C LEU A 44 -2.11 6.91 7.73
N ALA A 45 -2.27 5.66 8.17
CA ALA A 45 -2.03 5.26 9.56
C ALA A 45 -0.56 4.91 9.82
N ASP A 46 0.07 4.17 8.90
CA ASP A 46 1.34 3.49 9.16
C ASP A 46 2.49 3.94 8.23
N ASP A 47 2.20 4.70 7.17
CA ASP A 47 3.15 5.14 6.13
C ASP A 47 4.19 4.06 5.70
N PRO A 48 3.75 2.85 5.30
CA PRO A 48 4.67 1.76 5.02
C PRO A 48 5.33 1.93 3.63
N SER A 49 6.63 1.63 3.54
CA SER A 49 7.34 1.59 2.24
C SER A 49 6.95 0.40 1.36
N LEU A 50 6.45 -0.67 1.98
CA LEU A 50 6.19 -2.00 1.39
C LEU A 50 7.37 -2.65 0.67
N THR A 51 8.60 -2.14 0.86
CA THR A 51 9.82 -2.71 0.29
C THR A 51 10.17 -4.05 0.94
N VAL A 52 10.95 -4.85 0.22
CA VAL A 52 11.65 -6.02 0.77
C VAL A 52 12.81 -5.50 1.62
N LYS A 53 12.88 -5.94 2.88
CA LYS A 53 13.88 -5.50 3.86
C LYS A 53 15.18 -6.28 3.76
N SER A 54 15.13 -7.54 3.37
CA SER A 54 16.33 -8.38 3.21
C SER A 54 17.22 -7.97 2.04
N GLY A 55 16.68 -7.23 1.06
CA GLY A 55 17.39 -6.83 -0.16
C GLY A 55 17.77 -8.00 -1.08
N ARG A 56 17.27 -9.21 -0.80
CA ARG A 56 17.63 -10.44 -1.54
C ARG A 56 16.97 -10.55 -2.91
N CYS A 57 15.96 -9.75 -3.17
CA CYS A 57 15.16 -9.78 -4.39
C CYS A 57 14.69 -8.36 -4.74
N LYS A 58 14.12 -8.20 -5.94
CA LYS A 58 13.50 -6.94 -6.36
C LYS A 58 12.22 -6.67 -5.57
N ASN A 59 11.89 -5.40 -5.37
CA ASN A 59 10.60 -5.06 -4.78
C ASN A 59 9.47 -5.44 -5.76
N PRO A 60 8.38 -6.06 -5.28
CA PRO A 60 7.19 -6.30 -6.10
C PRO A 60 6.50 -4.99 -6.46
N VAL A 61 5.56 -5.04 -7.41
CA VAL A 61 4.69 -3.91 -7.73
C VAL A 61 3.91 -3.52 -6.48
N ARG A 62 3.87 -2.23 -6.16
CA ARG A 62 3.17 -1.73 -4.96
C ARG A 62 1.90 -1.03 -5.38
N VAL A 63 0.77 -1.51 -4.88
CA VAL A 63 -0.56 -1.06 -5.29
C VAL A 63 -1.29 -0.45 -4.09
N VAL A 64 -1.82 0.76 -4.27
CA VAL A 64 -2.69 1.41 -3.27
C VAL A 64 -4.10 1.51 -3.80
N ALA A 65 -5.07 0.96 -3.06
CA ALA A 65 -6.49 1.20 -3.32
C ALA A 65 -6.95 2.49 -2.61
N ASP A 66 -7.19 3.55 -3.39
CA ASP A 66 -7.43 4.90 -2.90
C ASP A 66 -8.46 5.65 -3.74
N SER A 67 -9.74 5.41 -3.46
CA SER A 67 -10.85 5.93 -4.27
C SER A 67 -10.88 7.45 -4.44
N ARG A 68 -10.25 8.21 -3.54
CA ARG A 68 -10.25 9.69 -3.55
C ARG A 68 -8.86 10.29 -3.70
N ALA A 69 -7.86 9.51 -4.13
CA ALA A 69 -6.49 10.00 -4.33
C ALA A 69 -5.93 10.74 -3.08
N ARG A 70 -6.16 10.21 -1.88
CA ARG A 70 -5.72 10.75 -0.58
C ARG A 70 -4.31 10.36 -0.16
N THR A 71 -3.64 9.48 -0.90
CA THR A 71 -2.25 9.08 -0.67
C THR A 71 -1.37 10.33 -0.59
N PRO A 72 -0.66 10.57 0.52
CA PRO A 72 0.22 11.73 0.64
C PRO A 72 1.32 11.71 -0.43
N LEU A 73 1.69 12.88 -0.96
CA LEU A 73 2.72 12.98 -2.01
C LEU A 73 4.12 12.63 -1.48
N ASP A 74 4.32 12.72 -0.17
CA ASP A 74 5.54 12.38 0.56
C ASP A 74 5.50 10.96 1.16
N ALA A 75 4.46 10.16 0.90
CA ALA A 75 4.32 8.82 1.45
C ALA A 75 5.49 7.92 1.06
N GLN A 76 6.01 7.14 2.01
CA GLN A 76 7.20 6.31 1.81
C GLN A 76 7.07 5.30 0.66
N ILE A 77 5.86 4.83 0.39
CA ILE A 77 5.57 3.90 -0.71
C ILE A 77 5.92 4.48 -2.09
N LEU A 78 5.86 5.80 -2.25
CA LEU A 78 6.15 6.50 -3.50
C LEU A 78 7.66 6.69 -3.72
N HIS A 79 8.42 6.87 -2.63
CA HIS A 79 9.82 7.30 -2.71
C HIS A 79 10.83 6.20 -2.40
N LYS A 80 10.52 5.30 -1.47
CA LYS A 80 11.52 4.33 -0.98
C LYS A 80 11.59 3.10 -1.86
N GLY A 81 12.81 2.74 -2.28
CA GLY A 81 13.09 1.51 -3.03
C GLY A 81 12.55 1.53 -4.44
N GLU A 82 13.27 0.91 -5.36
CA GLU A 82 12.92 0.84 -6.78
C GLU A 82 11.68 -0.02 -7.05
N GLY A 83 11.16 0.03 -8.28
CA GLY A 83 10.04 -0.79 -8.73
C GLY A 83 8.77 0.00 -9.01
N LYS A 84 7.83 -0.63 -9.72
CA LYS A 84 6.58 -0.01 -10.17
C LYS A 84 5.65 0.27 -8.99
N ARG A 85 5.00 1.44 -9.02
CA ARG A 85 3.93 1.83 -8.08
C ARG A 85 2.66 2.11 -8.86
N VAL A 86 1.53 1.67 -8.31
CA VAL A 86 0.21 1.83 -8.91
C VAL A 86 -0.74 2.39 -7.85
N ILE A 87 -1.54 3.37 -8.21
CA ILE A 87 -2.63 3.86 -7.37
C ILE A 87 -3.93 3.65 -8.12
N LEU A 88 -4.81 2.84 -7.53
CA LEU A 88 -6.16 2.63 -8.00
C LEU A 88 -7.02 3.76 -7.42
N VAL A 89 -7.67 4.52 -8.29
CA VAL A 89 -8.60 5.60 -7.92
C VAL A 89 -9.97 5.32 -8.51
N SER A 90 -11.00 6.00 -7.98
CA SER A 90 -12.32 5.98 -8.61
C SER A 90 -12.47 7.16 -9.58
N GLU A 91 -13.46 7.12 -10.48
CA GLU A 91 -13.78 8.23 -11.39
C GLU A 91 -14.03 9.54 -10.65
N ASN A 92 -14.54 9.47 -9.41
CA ASN A 92 -14.81 10.64 -8.56
C ASN A 92 -13.58 11.19 -7.81
N ALA A 93 -12.37 10.66 -8.03
CA ALA A 93 -11.18 11.21 -7.41
C ALA A 93 -10.87 12.62 -7.97
N PRO A 94 -10.46 13.60 -7.14
CA PRO A 94 -10.15 14.94 -7.62
C PRO A 94 -9.03 14.93 -8.65
N LEU A 95 -9.27 15.53 -9.82
CA LEU A 95 -8.33 15.52 -10.95
C LEU A 95 -6.96 16.13 -10.57
N GLU A 96 -6.95 17.20 -9.79
CA GLU A 96 -5.72 17.81 -9.26
C GLU A 96 -4.86 16.81 -8.49
N ARG A 97 -5.49 15.97 -7.66
CA ARG A 97 -4.80 14.94 -6.88
C ARG A 97 -4.31 13.80 -7.75
N ILE A 98 -5.09 13.40 -8.76
CA ILE A 98 -4.67 12.40 -9.75
C ILE A 98 -3.42 12.89 -10.48
N ASN A 99 -3.44 14.13 -10.97
CA ASN A 99 -2.31 14.72 -11.69
C ASN A 99 -1.06 14.76 -10.81
N ALA A 100 -1.17 15.24 -9.57
CA ALA A 100 -0.03 15.29 -8.65
C ALA A 100 0.54 13.90 -8.34
N LEU A 101 -0.31 12.88 -8.16
CA LEU A 101 0.14 11.51 -7.89
C LEU A 101 0.72 10.82 -9.13
N SER A 102 0.30 11.22 -10.34
CA SER A 102 0.78 10.62 -11.60
C SER A 102 2.27 10.85 -11.84
N GLU A 103 2.89 11.84 -11.19
CA GLU A 103 4.33 12.07 -11.21
C GLU A 103 5.12 10.96 -10.48
N TYR A 104 4.48 10.26 -9.54
CA TYR A 104 5.14 9.28 -8.65
C TYR A 104 4.72 7.83 -8.91
N ALA A 105 3.52 7.63 -9.46
CA ALA A 105 2.93 6.31 -9.65
C ALA A 105 2.02 6.26 -10.88
N GLU A 106 1.85 5.07 -11.43
CA GLU A 106 0.85 4.83 -12.47
C GLU A 106 -0.55 4.90 -11.86
N ILE A 107 -1.43 5.72 -12.44
CA ILE A 107 -2.81 5.88 -11.98
C ILE A 107 -3.73 5.00 -12.83
N ILE A 108 -4.55 4.20 -12.17
CA ILE A 108 -5.59 3.39 -12.81
C ILE A 108 -6.93 3.81 -12.22
N ILE A 109 -7.84 4.26 -13.09
CA ILE A 109 -9.23 4.56 -12.73
C ILE A 109 -10.01 3.24 -12.78
N ALA A 110 -10.59 2.84 -11.66
CA ALA A 110 -11.37 1.60 -11.53
C ALA A 110 -12.61 1.84 -10.66
N GLY A 111 -13.80 1.81 -11.24
CA GLY A 111 -15.06 2.05 -10.54
C GLY A 111 -15.40 3.55 -10.37
N SER A 112 -16.66 3.83 -10.02
CA SER A 112 -17.21 5.19 -10.06
C SER A 112 -16.99 5.99 -8.78
N THR A 113 -17.58 5.54 -7.67
CA THR A 113 -17.49 6.20 -6.34
C THR A 113 -16.44 5.57 -5.43
N ARG A 114 -16.14 4.30 -5.67
CA ARG A 114 -15.18 3.49 -4.93
C ARG A 114 -14.36 2.70 -5.93
N VAL A 115 -13.12 2.39 -5.55
CA VAL A 115 -12.29 1.45 -6.30
C VAL A 115 -13.04 0.13 -6.40
N ASP A 116 -13.30 -0.31 -7.63
CA ASP A 116 -13.86 -1.63 -7.88
C ASP A 116 -12.73 -2.67 -7.91
N LEU A 117 -12.83 -3.66 -7.03
CA LEU A 117 -11.87 -4.76 -6.93
C LEU A 117 -12.45 -6.08 -7.46
N ARG A 118 -13.73 -6.06 -7.87
CA ARG A 118 -14.36 -7.21 -8.52
C ARG A 118 -14.07 -7.06 -10.01
N ALA A 119 -13.42 -8.08 -10.57
CA ALA A 119 -13.30 -8.24 -12.01
C ALA A 119 -14.61 -8.80 -12.58
#